data_AF-A0A7C8EN08-F1
#
_entry.id   AF-A0A7C8EN08-F1
#
_cell.length_a   1.000
_cell.length_b   1.000
_cell.length_c   1.000
_cell.angle_alpha   90.00
_cell.angle_beta   90.00
_cell.angle_gamma   90.00
#
_symmetry.space_group_name_H-M   'P 1'
#
loop_
_entity.id
_entity.type
_entity.pdbx_description
1 polymer ?
#
loop_
_entity_poly.entity_id
_entity_poly.type
_entity_poly.pdbx_seq_one_letter_code
_entity_poly.pdbx_strand_id
1 'polypeptide(L)'
;MRSMGAALGTILILAMPAAAAPNEELKQEVTIALEVLSDVQDEANAQFVLGLLLDPVASDAQWQAFFASYFKTRPFTRPLGEFWDYAVAESGEAEDRTIVLSGLCAAEALSAGLSAARQTNEPAAYASVSEATNWLQYAATGLAPQGKALVFQAVAQGLEKLNIDAGRVLGLGPGADPELTRLGMQVCLTLGEYVAGQARERAALSALLNLPRSTRKFWDDYGMFLFDNGALAPVQLASLDSLVSAVPLELHAIAALIVPEAVGLAGASSGLTTAGQLVFLSAASMDELTKAYEFTPQVGQPVAPQFTINAAQELVRAVQAVQFAQRPDLVHRRDVIIGHAKEHKERYLRRHIPPSVYQERPDQLLPLTAFLWFIDSSTAFEMAVDLYEWRQEEPMDALLLLADVLSGGTDSTLLFQTSPDGQVEAVRSRVGRTHLDEISLLLDEGPRGAASSPVPADLDYLTSIDIDGATWTFDLNSVGLSTRFHKITR
;
A
#
# COMPACT_ATOMS: atom_id res chain seq x y z
N MET A 1 16.30 -55.20 -4.85
CA MET A 1 17.18 -54.52 -3.85
C MET A 1 16.93 -53.03 -4.00
N ARG A 2 16.48 -52.21 -3.06
CA ARG A 2 15.95 -52.33 -1.69
C ARG A 2 14.85 -51.25 -1.63
N SER A 3 13.65 -51.59 -1.16
CA SER A 3 12.60 -50.59 -0.87
C SER A 3 12.86 -49.98 0.51
N MET A 4 12.82 -48.66 0.62
CA MET A 4 12.80 -47.96 1.90
C MET A 4 11.34 -47.74 2.28
N GLY A 5 10.88 -48.47 3.30
CA GLY A 5 9.59 -48.25 3.95
C GLY A 5 9.67 -47.02 4.85
N ALA A 6 8.84 -46.02 4.58
CA ALA A 6 8.58 -44.91 5.49
C ALA A 6 7.64 -45.40 6.60
N ALA A 7 8.16 -45.46 7.82
CA ALA A 7 7.37 -45.73 9.01
C ALA A 7 6.56 -44.47 9.37
N LEU A 8 5.25 -44.54 9.16
CA LEU A 8 4.28 -43.61 9.73
C LEU A 8 4.27 -43.77 11.25
N GLY A 9 4.92 -42.86 11.96
CA GLY A 9 4.77 -42.71 13.40
C GLY A 9 3.40 -42.13 13.71
N THR A 10 2.48 -42.96 14.20
CA THR A 10 1.21 -42.53 14.77
C THR A 10 1.49 -41.78 16.08
N ILE A 11 1.42 -40.44 16.04
CA ILE A 11 1.42 -39.61 17.24
C ILE A 11 0.07 -39.81 17.93
N LEU A 12 0.11 -40.47 19.09
CA LEU A 12 -1.03 -40.63 19.98
C LEU A 12 -1.31 -39.25 20.63
N ILE A 13 -2.23 -38.48 20.07
CA ILE A 13 -2.72 -37.24 20.70
C ILE A 13 -3.55 -37.67 21.91
N LEU A 14 -2.97 -37.53 23.11
CA LEU A 14 -3.69 -37.66 24.38
C LEU A 14 -4.74 -36.55 24.44
N ALA A 15 -6.02 -36.93 24.37
CA ALA A 15 -7.14 -36.01 24.56
C ALA A 15 -7.06 -35.41 25.97
N MET A 16 -6.67 -34.13 26.06
CA MET A 16 -6.74 -33.39 27.31
C MET A 16 -8.21 -33.19 27.71
N PRO A 17 -8.55 -33.26 29.01
CA PRO A 17 -9.90 -33.00 29.48
C PRO A 17 -10.32 -31.57 29.09
N ALA A 18 -11.54 -31.42 28.57
CA ALA A 18 -12.10 -30.13 28.22
C ALA A 18 -12.09 -29.20 29.44
N ALA A 19 -11.40 -28.07 29.33
CA ALA A 19 -11.34 -27.08 30.40
C ALA A 19 -12.74 -26.55 30.71
N ALA A 20 -13.08 -26.48 32.00
CA ALA A 20 -14.37 -25.98 32.45
C ALA A 20 -14.53 -24.51 32.04
N ALA A 21 -15.66 -24.15 31.44
CA ALA A 21 -15.97 -22.77 31.13
C ALA A 21 -15.96 -21.90 32.40
N PRO A 22 -15.59 -20.61 32.31
CA PRO A 22 -15.68 -19.70 33.44
C PRO A 22 -17.11 -19.76 34.02
N ASN A 23 -17.21 -19.88 35.34
CA ASN A 23 -18.51 -19.93 36.01
C ASN A 23 -19.25 -18.58 35.82
N GLU A 24 -20.57 -18.57 35.97
CA GLU A 24 -21.38 -17.37 35.72
C GLU A 24 -21.02 -16.20 36.64
N GLU A 25 -20.54 -16.50 37.85
CA GLU A 25 -20.06 -15.51 38.81
C GLU A 25 -18.85 -14.73 38.25
N LEU A 26 -17.85 -15.43 37.73
CA LEU A 26 -16.67 -14.81 37.12
C LEU A 26 -17.03 -13.96 35.89
N LYS A 27 -17.96 -14.44 35.05
CA LYS A 27 -18.43 -13.65 33.90
C LYS A 27 -19.08 -12.34 34.33
N GLN A 28 -19.83 -12.35 35.44
CA GLN A 28 -20.46 -11.16 35.98
C GLN A 28 -19.42 -10.17 36.53
N GLU A 29 -18.40 -10.66 37.25
CA GLU A 29 -17.31 -9.82 37.75
C GLU A 29 -16.52 -9.18 36.60
N VAL A 30 -16.16 -9.95 35.57
CA VAL A 30 -15.48 -9.43 34.38
C VAL A 30 -16.36 -8.41 33.65
N THR A 31 -17.67 -8.64 33.57
CA THR A 31 -18.60 -7.69 32.93
C THR A 31 -18.59 -6.35 33.66
N ILE A 32 -18.67 -6.36 35.00
CA ILE A 32 -18.64 -5.14 35.81
C ILE A 32 -17.31 -4.41 35.63
N ALA A 33 -16.19 -5.12 35.66
CA ALA A 33 -14.87 -4.53 35.47
C ALA A 33 -14.72 -3.89 34.07
N LEU A 34 -15.17 -4.58 33.01
CA LEU A 34 -15.14 -4.05 31.65
C LEU A 34 -16.08 -2.84 31.45
N GLU A 35 -17.21 -2.77 32.17
CA GLU A 35 -18.07 -1.58 32.17
C GLU A 35 -17.32 -0.36 32.72
N VAL A 36 -16.64 -0.52 33.86
CA VAL A 36 -15.80 0.55 34.43
C VAL A 36 -14.70 0.97 33.44
N LEU A 37 -13.99 -0.01 32.86
CA LEU A 37 -12.92 0.24 31.89
C LEU A 37 -13.40 0.84 30.58
N SER A 38 -14.69 0.70 30.24
CA SER A 38 -15.28 1.34 29.07
C SER A 38 -15.55 2.83 29.27
N ASP A 39 -15.66 3.28 30.54
CA ASP A 39 -15.94 4.67 30.89
C ASP A 39 -14.67 5.43 31.30
N VAL A 40 -13.78 4.78 32.07
CA VAL A 40 -12.59 5.42 32.66
C VAL A 40 -11.41 4.45 32.73
N GLN A 41 -10.19 5.00 32.69
CA GLN A 41 -8.99 4.23 33.01
C GLN A 41 -8.97 3.89 34.51
N ASP A 42 -9.01 2.61 34.84
CA ASP A 42 -8.98 2.10 36.22
C ASP A 42 -7.98 0.93 36.33
N GLU A 43 -6.84 1.19 36.96
CA GLU A 43 -5.73 0.23 37.04
C GLU A 43 -6.11 -1.06 37.80
N ALA A 44 -6.93 -0.96 38.84
CA ALA A 44 -7.32 -2.12 39.64
C ALA A 44 -8.21 -3.09 38.83
N ASN A 45 -9.19 -2.55 38.11
CA ASN A 45 -10.02 -3.34 37.19
C ASN A 45 -9.20 -3.85 36.01
N ALA A 46 -8.26 -3.07 35.48
CA ALA A 46 -7.38 -3.50 34.39
C ALA A 46 -6.52 -4.71 34.81
N GLN A 47 -5.86 -4.65 35.97
CA GLN A 47 -5.07 -5.76 36.52
C GLN A 47 -5.93 -6.99 36.80
N PHE A 48 -7.14 -6.80 37.34
CA PHE A 48 -8.09 -7.88 37.58
C PHE A 48 -8.47 -8.60 36.29
N VAL A 49 -8.90 -7.86 35.27
CA VAL A 49 -9.30 -8.44 33.98
C VAL A 49 -8.09 -9.10 33.29
N LEU A 50 -6.92 -8.46 33.30
CA LEU A 50 -5.70 -9.01 32.71
C LEU A 50 -5.31 -10.35 33.38
N GLY A 51 -5.34 -10.42 34.71
CA GLY A 51 -5.05 -11.66 35.44
C GLY A 51 -5.94 -12.84 35.02
N LEU A 52 -7.20 -12.56 34.67
CA LEU A 52 -8.15 -13.56 34.19
C LEU A 52 -7.94 -13.92 32.72
N LEU A 53 -7.64 -12.94 31.86
CA LEU A 53 -7.36 -13.18 30.44
C LEU A 53 -6.10 -14.05 30.26
N LEU A 54 -5.10 -13.85 31.12
CA LEU A 54 -3.85 -14.62 31.11
C LEU A 54 -4.01 -16.02 31.72
N ASP A 55 -5.11 -16.32 32.40
CA ASP A 55 -5.38 -17.65 32.93
C ASP A 55 -5.47 -18.67 31.78
N PRO A 56 -4.61 -19.72 31.75
CA PRO A 56 -4.63 -20.74 30.70
C PRO A 56 -5.87 -21.65 30.76
N VAL A 57 -6.68 -21.59 31.82
CA VAL A 57 -7.89 -22.40 31.96
C VAL A 57 -8.95 -22.02 30.91
N ALA A 58 -9.08 -20.73 30.58
CA ALA A 58 -10.05 -20.26 29.60
C ALA A 58 -9.46 -20.24 28.18
N SER A 59 -10.07 -20.99 27.26
CA SER A 59 -9.70 -20.98 25.84
C SER A 59 -10.13 -19.69 25.14
N ASP A 60 -9.46 -19.34 24.05
CA ASP A 60 -9.78 -18.17 23.22
C ASP A 60 -11.23 -18.20 22.71
N ALA A 61 -11.76 -19.39 22.40
CA ALA A 61 -13.16 -19.58 21.98
C ALA A 61 -14.17 -19.25 23.11
N GLN A 62 -13.81 -19.51 24.37
CA GLN A 62 -14.65 -19.14 25.51
C GLN A 62 -14.65 -17.63 25.72
N TRP A 63 -13.49 -16.98 25.57
CA TRP A 63 -13.38 -15.52 25.62
C TRP A 63 -14.14 -14.85 24.47
N GLN A 64 -14.00 -15.37 23.24
CA GLN A 64 -14.77 -14.88 22.10
C GLN A 64 -16.29 -14.98 22.35
N ALA A 65 -16.78 -16.12 22.85
CA ALA A 65 -18.19 -16.30 23.17
C ALA A 65 -18.67 -15.32 24.26
N PHE A 66 -17.81 -15.02 25.25
CA PHE A 66 -18.08 -13.99 26.24
C PHE A 66 -18.18 -12.60 25.60
N PHE A 67 -17.21 -12.18 24.78
CA PHE A 67 -17.22 -10.88 24.09
C PHE A 67 -18.44 -10.72 23.19
N ALA A 68 -18.79 -11.76 22.43
CA ALA A 68 -19.99 -11.79 21.58
C ALA A 68 -21.29 -11.56 22.39
N SER A 69 -21.33 -11.96 23.66
CA SER A 69 -22.46 -11.67 24.55
C SER A 69 -22.38 -10.27 25.15
N TYR A 70 -21.18 -9.83 25.54
CA TYR A 70 -20.94 -8.53 26.17
C TYR A 70 -21.34 -7.37 25.27
N PHE A 71 -20.92 -7.38 23.99
CA PHE A 71 -21.15 -6.30 23.04
C PHE A 71 -22.57 -6.25 22.46
N LYS A 72 -23.46 -7.20 22.78
CA LYS A 72 -24.88 -7.10 22.37
C LYS A 72 -25.58 -5.85 22.91
N THR A 73 -25.10 -5.32 24.03
CA THR A 73 -25.74 -4.20 24.74
C THR A 73 -24.78 -3.07 25.09
N ARG A 74 -23.51 -3.16 24.68
CA ARG A 74 -22.45 -2.21 25.07
C ARG A 74 -21.61 -1.84 23.85
N PRO A 75 -21.19 -0.57 23.69
CA PRO A 75 -20.27 -0.17 22.64
C PRO A 75 -18.82 -0.51 23.03
N PHE A 76 -17.96 -0.61 22.03
CA PHE A 76 -16.51 -0.52 22.22
C PHE A 76 -16.11 0.94 22.24
N THR A 77 -15.42 1.35 23.31
CA THR A 77 -15.07 2.74 23.56
C THR A 77 -13.56 2.93 23.50
N ARG A 78 -13.14 4.20 23.39
CA ARG A 78 -11.73 4.55 23.44
C ARG A 78 -11.04 4.13 24.76
N PRO A 79 -11.62 4.38 25.96
CA PRO A 79 -11.04 3.88 27.22
C PRO A 79 -10.83 2.36 27.23
N LEU A 80 -11.75 1.60 26.62
CA LEU A 80 -11.58 0.15 26.49
C LEU A 80 -10.39 -0.22 25.57
N GLY A 81 -10.16 0.54 24.50
CA GLY A 81 -8.95 0.41 23.69
C GLY A 81 -7.67 0.73 24.47
N GLU A 82 -7.68 1.77 25.31
CA GLU A 82 -6.55 2.14 26.17
C GLU A 82 -6.25 1.07 27.24
N PHE A 83 -7.29 0.39 27.75
CA PHE A 83 -7.11 -0.81 28.57
C PHE A 83 -6.35 -1.91 27.82
N TRP A 84 -6.70 -2.17 26.56
CA TRP A 84 -6.03 -3.23 25.81
C TRP A 84 -4.57 -2.87 25.49
N ASP A 85 -4.25 -1.58 25.30
CA ASP A 85 -2.87 -1.13 25.13
C ASP A 85 -2.04 -1.40 26.40
N TYR A 86 -2.59 -1.05 27.56
CA TYR A 86 -2.02 -1.41 28.86
C TYR A 86 -1.85 -2.93 29.01
N ALA A 87 -2.89 -3.70 28.67
CA ALA A 87 -2.88 -5.15 28.79
C ALA A 87 -1.77 -5.79 27.96
N VAL A 88 -1.58 -5.35 26.71
CA VAL A 88 -0.52 -5.83 25.81
C VAL A 88 0.86 -5.51 26.40
N ALA A 89 1.08 -4.26 26.84
CA ALA A 89 2.35 -3.83 27.41
C ALA A 89 2.75 -4.60 28.69
N GLU A 90 1.78 -4.94 29.54
CA GLU A 90 2.01 -5.62 30.82
C GLU A 90 2.03 -7.15 30.73
N SER A 91 1.71 -7.74 29.58
CA SER A 91 1.57 -9.20 29.44
C SER A 91 2.89 -9.98 29.41
N GLY A 92 4.03 -9.32 29.20
CA GLY A 92 5.34 -9.96 29.17
C GLY A 92 5.38 -11.15 28.20
N GLU A 93 5.67 -12.36 28.71
CA GLU A 93 5.74 -13.59 27.89
C GLU A 93 4.41 -13.99 27.24
N ALA A 94 3.28 -13.41 27.67
CA ALA A 94 1.95 -13.69 27.14
C ALA A 94 1.43 -12.64 26.14
N GLU A 95 2.28 -11.71 25.70
CA GLU A 95 1.95 -10.63 24.76
C GLU A 95 1.16 -11.13 23.53
N ASP A 96 1.65 -12.17 22.85
CA ASP A 96 1.01 -12.75 21.66
C ASP A 96 -0.46 -13.14 21.91
N ARG A 97 -0.72 -13.81 23.05
CA ARG A 97 -2.07 -14.24 23.41
C ARG A 97 -2.95 -13.05 23.75
N THR A 98 -2.43 -12.05 24.46
CA THR A 98 -3.18 -10.84 24.80
C THR A 98 -3.56 -10.04 23.56
N ILE A 99 -2.66 -9.91 22.58
CA ILE A 99 -2.97 -9.27 21.30
C ILE A 99 -4.08 -10.05 20.57
N VAL A 100 -4.03 -11.39 20.55
CA VAL A 100 -5.10 -12.22 19.97
C VAL A 100 -6.44 -11.97 20.67
N LEU A 101 -6.49 -12.02 22.00
CA LEU A 101 -7.72 -11.81 22.77
C LEU A 101 -8.29 -10.40 22.58
N SER A 102 -7.43 -9.38 22.51
CA SER A 102 -7.86 -8.00 22.24
C SER A 102 -8.44 -7.86 20.82
N GLY A 103 -7.84 -8.53 19.83
CA GLY A 103 -8.36 -8.60 18.46
C GLY A 103 -9.72 -9.29 18.40
N LEU A 104 -9.91 -10.41 19.11
CA LEU A 104 -11.21 -11.09 19.23
C LEU A 104 -12.27 -10.21 19.89
N CYS A 105 -11.90 -9.47 20.93
CA CYS A 105 -12.78 -8.49 21.60
C CYS A 105 -13.27 -7.43 20.60
N ALA A 106 -12.35 -6.80 19.87
CA ALA A 106 -12.69 -5.78 18.87
C ALA A 106 -13.45 -6.34 17.65
N ALA A 107 -13.19 -7.60 17.26
CA ALA A 107 -13.94 -8.27 16.19
C ALA A 107 -15.43 -8.45 16.52
N GLU A 108 -15.72 -8.89 17.75
CA GLU A 108 -17.09 -9.05 18.24
C GLU A 108 -17.78 -7.68 18.41
N ALA A 109 -17.04 -6.67 18.91
CA ALA A 109 -17.51 -5.30 18.97
C ALA A 109 -17.84 -4.70 17.61
N LEU A 110 -16.98 -4.89 16.60
CA LEU A 110 -17.20 -4.42 15.23
C LEU A 110 -18.50 -5.00 14.66
N SER A 111 -18.70 -6.30 14.83
CA SER A 111 -19.92 -6.99 14.38
C SER A 111 -21.17 -6.47 15.07
N ALA A 112 -21.12 -6.30 16.39
CA ALA A 112 -22.24 -5.75 17.17
C ALA A 112 -22.53 -4.28 16.81
N GLY A 113 -21.50 -3.45 16.66
CA GLY A 113 -21.60 -2.05 16.27
C GLY A 113 -22.24 -1.88 14.89
N LEU A 114 -21.85 -2.71 13.91
CA LEU A 114 -22.48 -2.71 12.58
C LEU A 114 -23.95 -3.14 12.62
N SER A 115 -24.30 -4.11 13.47
CA SER A 115 -25.70 -4.48 13.70
C SER A 115 -26.51 -3.34 14.31
N ALA A 116 -25.96 -2.68 15.33
CA ALA A 116 -26.62 -1.54 15.98
C ALA A 116 -26.78 -0.38 15.00
N ALA A 117 -25.74 -0.03 14.24
CA ALA A 117 -25.77 1.02 13.22
C ALA A 117 -26.86 0.77 12.17
N ARG A 118 -27.00 -0.48 11.70
CA ARG A 118 -28.09 -0.87 10.78
C ARG A 118 -29.48 -0.68 11.39
N GLN A 119 -29.64 -0.99 12.67
CA GLN A 119 -30.94 -1.02 13.34
C GLN A 119 -31.40 0.37 13.78
N THR A 120 -30.50 1.17 14.35
CA THR A 120 -30.82 2.44 15.02
C THR A 120 -30.36 3.66 14.24
N ASN A 121 -29.34 3.51 13.38
CA ASN A 121 -28.64 4.62 12.72
C ASN A 121 -28.15 5.71 13.70
N GLU A 122 -27.84 5.32 14.94
CA GLU A 122 -27.37 6.24 15.97
C GLU A 122 -25.86 6.51 15.87
N PRO A 123 -25.40 7.74 16.11
CA PRO A 123 -23.97 8.09 16.08
C PRO A 123 -23.09 7.22 16.98
N ALA A 124 -23.61 6.80 18.14
CA ALA A 124 -22.87 5.97 19.09
C ALA A 124 -22.49 4.59 18.51
N ALA A 125 -23.33 4.01 17.63
CA ALA A 125 -23.03 2.75 16.99
C ALA A 125 -21.87 2.88 16.00
N TYR A 126 -21.85 3.95 15.19
CA TYR A 126 -20.75 4.23 14.27
C TYR A 126 -19.45 4.60 15.01
N ALA A 127 -19.54 5.30 16.13
CA ALA A 127 -18.39 5.55 17.01
C ALA A 127 -17.77 4.24 17.50
N SER A 128 -18.60 3.29 17.97
CA SER A 128 -18.13 1.95 18.36
C SER A 128 -17.46 1.18 17.23
N VAL A 129 -17.99 1.27 15.99
CA VAL A 129 -17.38 0.65 14.81
C VAL A 129 -16.02 1.28 14.53
N SER A 130 -15.92 2.62 14.62
CA SER A 130 -14.66 3.35 14.41
C SER A 130 -13.60 2.95 15.43
N GLU A 131 -13.93 2.92 16.73
CA GLU A 131 -12.98 2.57 17.79
C GLU A 131 -12.53 1.11 17.68
N ALA A 132 -13.44 0.18 17.41
CA ALA A 132 -13.10 -1.23 17.19
C ALA A 132 -12.19 -1.39 15.95
N THR A 133 -12.44 -0.64 14.88
CA THR A 133 -11.63 -0.69 13.66
C THR A 133 -10.22 -0.12 13.87
N ASN A 134 -10.11 0.98 14.63
CA ASN A 134 -8.83 1.55 15.03
C ASN A 134 -8.01 0.55 15.87
N TRP A 135 -8.66 -0.12 16.83
CA TRP A 135 -8.00 -1.15 17.65
C TRP A 135 -7.55 -2.34 16.81
N LEU A 136 -8.40 -2.85 15.91
CA LEU A 136 -8.06 -3.96 15.02
C LEU A 136 -6.84 -3.61 14.15
N GLN A 137 -6.71 -2.37 13.68
CA GLN A 137 -5.53 -1.97 12.94
C GLN A 137 -4.26 -2.02 13.80
N TYR A 138 -4.31 -1.50 15.02
CA TYR A 138 -3.18 -1.60 15.95
C TYR A 138 -2.80 -3.06 16.20
N ALA A 139 -3.77 -3.90 16.56
CA ALA A 139 -3.54 -5.32 16.83
C ALA A 139 -2.95 -6.07 15.62
N ALA A 140 -3.34 -5.71 14.39
CA ALA A 140 -2.84 -6.37 13.17
C ALA A 140 -1.32 -6.25 13.01
N THR A 141 -0.68 -5.24 13.59
CA THR A 141 0.79 -5.05 13.52
C THR A 141 1.56 -6.03 14.39
N GLY A 142 1.00 -6.46 15.52
CA GLY A 142 1.63 -7.40 16.45
C GLY A 142 1.23 -8.87 16.23
N LEU A 143 0.21 -9.15 15.41
CA LEU A 143 -0.28 -10.51 15.19
C LEU A 143 0.54 -11.30 14.16
N ALA A 144 0.95 -12.51 14.56
CA ALA A 144 1.39 -13.54 13.63
C ALA A 144 0.24 -13.97 12.67
N PRO A 145 0.56 -14.58 11.50
CA PRO A 145 -0.46 -14.95 10.50
C PRO A 145 -1.61 -15.81 11.03
N GLN A 146 -1.33 -16.72 11.97
CA GLN A 146 -2.36 -17.56 12.60
C GLN A 146 -3.33 -16.75 13.47
N GLY A 147 -2.81 -15.78 14.23
CA GLY A 147 -3.60 -14.87 15.04
C GLY A 147 -4.48 -13.97 14.17
N LYS A 148 -3.94 -13.47 13.04
CA LYS A 148 -4.72 -12.71 12.05
C LYS A 148 -5.88 -13.53 11.49
N ALA A 149 -5.62 -14.78 11.07
CA ALA A 149 -6.67 -15.67 10.57
C ALA A 149 -7.77 -15.94 11.61
N LEU A 150 -7.40 -16.11 12.88
CA LEU A 150 -8.35 -16.33 13.98
C LEU A 150 -9.24 -15.09 14.22
N VAL A 151 -8.65 -13.90 14.27
CA VAL A 151 -9.41 -12.64 14.43
C VAL A 151 -10.32 -12.38 13.22
N PHE A 152 -9.83 -12.61 12.01
CA PHE A 152 -10.64 -12.51 10.80
C PHE A 152 -11.85 -13.45 10.84
N GLN A 153 -11.63 -14.70 11.26
CA GLN A 153 -12.71 -15.68 11.38
C GLN A 153 -13.77 -15.23 12.38
N ALA A 154 -13.39 -14.58 13.49
CA ALA A 154 -14.33 -14.02 14.44
C ALA A 154 -15.22 -12.93 13.82
N VAL A 155 -14.61 -11.97 13.10
CA VAL A 155 -15.36 -10.94 12.34
C VAL A 155 -16.31 -11.59 11.34
N ALA A 156 -15.81 -12.56 10.56
CA ALA A 156 -16.60 -13.24 9.54
C ALA A 156 -17.83 -13.94 10.15
N GLN A 157 -17.64 -14.73 11.22
CA GLN A 157 -18.74 -15.40 11.91
C GLN A 157 -19.74 -14.42 12.52
N GLY A 158 -19.27 -13.31 13.10
CA GLY A 158 -20.12 -12.26 13.66
C GLY A 158 -21.04 -11.67 12.60
N LEU A 159 -20.48 -11.23 11.47
CA LEU A 159 -21.24 -10.63 10.38
C LEU A 159 -22.14 -11.62 9.64
N GLU A 160 -21.70 -12.87 9.42
CA GLU A 160 -22.53 -13.92 8.80
C GLU A 160 -23.79 -14.21 9.63
N LYS A 161 -23.66 -14.33 10.96
CA LYS A 161 -24.79 -14.55 11.88
C LYS A 161 -25.83 -13.43 11.80
N LEU A 162 -25.37 -12.20 11.54
CA LEU A 162 -26.21 -11.02 11.50
C LEU A 162 -26.89 -10.81 10.13
N ASN A 163 -26.43 -11.50 9.08
CA ASN A 163 -26.93 -11.36 7.70
C ASN A 163 -27.02 -9.87 7.30
N ILE A 164 -25.94 -9.14 7.54
CA ILE A 164 -25.82 -7.70 7.25
C ILE A 164 -25.14 -7.53 5.90
N ASP A 165 -25.73 -6.70 5.04
CA ASP A 165 -25.04 -6.14 3.89
C ASP A 165 -24.10 -5.03 4.39
N ALA A 166 -22.91 -5.42 4.84
CA ALA A 166 -21.98 -4.52 5.52
C ALA A 166 -21.58 -3.36 4.60
N GLY A 167 -21.39 -3.61 3.30
CA GLY A 167 -21.11 -2.56 2.33
C GLY A 167 -22.19 -1.48 2.27
N ARG A 168 -23.48 -1.87 2.33
CA ARG A 168 -24.56 -0.89 2.37
C ARG A 168 -24.61 -0.10 3.68
N VAL A 169 -24.38 -0.75 4.83
CA VAL A 169 -24.35 -0.08 6.15
C VAL A 169 -23.20 0.92 6.22
N LEU A 170 -22.08 0.58 5.59
CA LEU A 170 -20.85 1.35 5.54
C LEU A 170 -20.78 2.35 4.37
N GLY A 171 -21.89 2.58 3.67
CA GLY A 171 -21.92 3.57 2.59
C GLY A 171 -20.99 3.25 1.39
N LEU A 172 -20.67 1.99 1.14
CA LEU A 172 -19.91 1.56 -0.04
C LEU A 172 -20.82 1.58 -1.28
N GLY A 173 -21.26 2.76 -1.70
CA GLY A 173 -22.10 2.92 -2.88
C GLY A 173 -22.46 4.37 -3.24
N PRO A 174 -22.95 4.60 -4.48
CA PRO A 174 -23.13 5.94 -5.02
C PRO A 174 -24.09 6.78 -4.16
N GLY A 175 -23.70 8.02 -3.85
CA GLY A 175 -24.52 8.96 -3.09
C GLY A 175 -24.62 8.67 -1.59
N ALA A 176 -23.77 7.80 -1.05
CA ALA A 176 -23.64 7.59 0.38
C ALA A 176 -23.10 8.84 1.10
N ASP A 177 -23.35 8.90 2.41
CA ASP A 177 -22.76 9.92 3.27
C ASP A 177 -21.23 9.80 3.29
N PRO A 178 -20.46 10.90 3.13
CA PRO A 178 -19.00 10.84 3.09
C PRO A 178 -18.35 10.29 4.37
N GLU A 179 -18.91 10.56 5.56
CA GLU A 179 -18.36 10.04 6.82
C GLU A 179 -18.57 8.53 6.92
N LEU A 180 -19.75 8.04 6.53
CA LEU A 180 -20.01 6.60 6.45
C LEU A 180 -19.12 5.93 5.41
N THR A 181 -18.97 6.53 4.23
CA THR A 181 -18.10 6.00 3.16
C THR A 181 -16.66 5.87 3.66
N ARG A 182 -16.14 6.90 4.36
CA ARG A 182 -14.81 6.88 4.96
C ARG A 182 -14.67 5.75 5.99
N LEU A 183 -15.66 5.57 6.87
CA LEU A 183 -15.66 4.46 7.82
C LEU A 183 -15.67 3.10 7.10
N GLY A 184 -16.44 2.97 6.02
CA GLY A 184 -16.46 1.77 5.19
C GLY A 184 -15.13 1.45 4.54
N MET A 185 -14.47 2.46 3.99
CA MET A 185 -13.12 2.35 3.45
C MET A 185 -12.14 1.90 4.53
N GLN A 186 -12.21 2.47 5.74
CA GLN A 186 -11.35 2.10 6.86
C GLN A 186 -11.58 0.65 7.28
N VAL A 187 -12.82 0.19 7.38
CA VAL A 187 -13.14 -1.23 7.67
C VAL A 187 -12.57 -2.15 6.60
N CYS A 188 -12.70 -1.81 5.31
CA CYS A 188 -12.12 -2.58 4.22
C CYS A 188 -10.60 -2.69 4.35
N LEU A 189 -9.91 -1.55 4.54
CA LEU A 189 -8.45 -1.49 4.69
C LEU A 189 -7.99 -2.31 5.90
N THR A 190 -8.60 -2.09 7.06
CA THR A 190 -8.27 -2.82 8.29
C THR A 190 -8.47 -4.32 8.12
N LEU A 191 -9.64 -4.77 7.64
CA LEU A 191 -9.89 -6.20 7.45
C LEU A 191 -9.02 -6.82 6.35
N GLY A 192 -8.61 -6.03 5.35
CA GLY A 192 -7.65 -6.42 4.33
C GLY A 192 -6.31 -6.85 4.90
N GLU A 193 -5.85 -6.25 6.01
CA GLU A 193 -4.59 -6.59 6.68
C GLU A 193 -4.63 -7.94 7.43
N TYR A 194 -5.83 -8.46 7.67
CA TYR A 194 -6.06 -9.74 8.36
C TYR A 194 -6.14 -10.95 7.42
N VAL A 195 -6.35 -10.72 6.12
CA VAL A 195 -6.41 -11.77 5.10
C VAL A 195 -5.07 -11.85 4.39
N ALA A 196 -4.30 -12.90 4.68
CA ALA A 196 -2.86 -13.00 4.44
C ALA A 196 -2.51 -13.33 2.96
N GLY A 197 -3.12 -12.60 2.02
CA GLY A 197 -2.90 -12.76 0.57
C GLY A 197 -3.49 -14.04 -0.04
N GLN A 198 -4.05 -14.96 0.78
CA GLN A 198 -4.64 -16.19 0.27
C GLN A 198 -5.92 -15.89 -0.53
N ALA A 199 -6.01 -16.41 -1.77
CA ALA A 199 -7.15 -16.17 -2.65
C ALA A 199 -8.51 -16.53 -2.02
N ARG A 200 -8.55 -17.59 -1.19
CA ARG A 200 -9.78 -18.00 -0.47
C ARG A 200 -10.22 -16.97 0.56
N GLU A 201 -9.28 -16.42 1.31
CA GLU A 201 -9.56 -15.40 2.33
C GLU A 201 -9.97 -14.08 1.69
N ARG A 202 -9.33 -13.70 0.58
CA ARG A 202 -9.71 -12.53 -0.22
C ARG A 202 -11.15 -12.65 -0.72
N ALA A 203 -11.53 -13.81 -1.27
CA ALA A 203 -12.90 -14.07 -1.71
C ALA A 203 -13.91 -14.04 -0.53
N ALA A 204 -13.51 -14.54 0.64
CA ALA A 204 -14.34 -14.47 1.85
C ALA A 204 -14.59 -13.02 2.27
N LEU A 205 -13.56 -12.16 2.31
CA LEU A 205 -13.72 -10.74 2.62
C LEU A 205 -14.62 -10.03 1.60
N SER A 206 -14.41 -10.29 0.30
CA SER A 206 -15.25 -9.77 -0.79
C SER A 206 -16.73 -10.08 -0.61
N ALA A 207 -17.05 -11.33 -0.22
CA ALA A 207 -18.40 -11.76 0.04
C ALA A 207 -18.96 -11.16 1.33
N LEU A 208 -18.15 -11.13 2.38
CA LEU A 208 -18.51 -10.62 3.71
C LEU A 208 -18.91 -9.15 3.69
N LEU A 209 -18.14 -8.33 2.98
CA LEU A 209 -18.40 -6.89 2.87
C LEU A 209 -19.33 -6.53 1.71
N ASN A 210 -19.75 -7.51 0.90
CA ASN A 210 -20.52 -7.30 -0.32
C ASN A 210 -19.90 -6.18 -1.19
N LEU A 211 -18.59 -6.29 -1.46
CA LEU A 211 -17.86 -5.23 -2.15
C LEU A 211 -18.49 -4.91 -3.53
N PRO A 212 -18.54 -3.63 -3.94
CA PRO A 212 -18.94 -3.23 -5.28
C PRO A 212 -18.14 -3.96 -6.36
N ARG A 213 -18.71 -4.12 -7.56
CA ARG A 213 -18.12 -4.94 -8.63
C ARG A 213 -16.69 -4.51 -8.99
N SER A 214 -16.45 -3.20 -9.13
CA SER A 214 -15.12 -2.63 -9.43
C SER A 214 -14.13 -2.95 -8.31
N THR A 215 -14.50 -2.61 -7.06
CA THR A 215 -13.70 -2.87 -5.86
C THR A 215 -13.36 -4.35 -5.70
N ARG A 216 -14.35 -5.24 -5.87
CA ARG A 216 -14.18 -6.69 -5.79
C ARG A 216 -13.20 -7.20 -6.82
N LYS A 217 -13.31 -6.76 -8.08
CA LYS A 217 -12.38 -7.16 -9.15
C LYS A 217 -10.94 -6.82 -8.76
N PHE A 218 -10.68 -5.57 -8.39
CA PHE A 218 -9.32 -5.13 -8.03
C PHE A 218 -8.78 -5.86 -6.79
N TRP A 219 -9.65 -6.16 -5.82
CA TRP A 219 -9.27 -6.91 -4.64
C TRP A 219 -8.92 -8.38 -4.95
N ASP A 220 -9.75 -9.04 -5.74
CA ASP A 220 -9.57 -10.44 -6.13
C ASP A 220 -8.36 -10.62 -7.06
N ASP A 221 -8.13 -9.68 -7.98
CA ASP A 221 -7.04 -9.76 -8.96
C ASP A 221 -5.70 -9.30 -8.36
N TYR A 222 -5.70 -8.20 -7.59
CA TYR A 222 -4.47 -7.51 -7.17
C TYR A 222 -4.28 -7.40 -5.65
N GLY A 223 -5.29 -7.75 -4.84
CA GLY A 223 -5.23 -7.54 -3.40
C GLY A 223 -5.29 -6.06 -3.00
N MET A 224 -5.87 -5.21 -3.86
CA MET A 224 -6.00 -3.77 -3.63
C MET A 224 -7.47 -3.35 -3.71
N PHE A 225 -7.88 -2.39 -2.89
CA PHE A 225 -9.22 -1.82 -2.99
C PHE A 225 -9.28 -0.72 -4.05
N LEU A 226 -10.35 -0.68 -4.84
CA LEU A 226 -10.70 0.45 -5.68
C LEU A 226 -11.97 1.12 -5.13
N PHE A 227 -11.81 2.32 -4.59
CA PHE A 227 -12.90 3.15 -4.09
C PHE A 227 -13.23 4.26 -5.08
N ASP A 228 -13.96 3.89 -6.13
CA ASP A 228 -14.35 4.80 -7.21
C ASP A 228 -15.82 5.25 -7.11
N ASN A 229 -16.60 4.60 -6.26
CA ASN A 229 -18.03 4.83 -6.09
C ASN A 229 -18.83 4.84 -7.42
N GLY A 230 -18.40 4.08 -8.42
CA GLY A 230 -18.99 4.06 -9.75
C GLY A 230 -18.73 5.31 -10.60
N ALA A 231 -17.83 6.19 -10.19
CA ALA A 231 -17.45 7.37 -10.97
C ALA A 231 -16.59 7.04 -12.19
N LEU A 232 -15.87 5.91 -12.17
CA LEU A 232 -15.05 5.50 -13.30
C LEU A 232 -15.90 4.75 -14.34
N ALA A 233 -15.84 5.24 -15.58
CA ALA A 233 -16.44 4.57 -16.73
C ALA A 233 -15.74 3.23 -17.02
N PRO A 234 -16.40 2.27 -17.71
CA PRO A 234 -15.80 0.98 -18.04
C PRO A 234 -14.45 1.06 -18.76
N VAL A 235 -14.25 2.07 -19.62
CA VAL A 235 -12.98 2.31 -20.33
C VAL A 235 -11.86 2.77 -19.40
N GLN A 236 -12.17 3.61 -18.40
CA GLN A 236 -11.20 4.02 -17.37
C GLN A 236 -10.83 2.83 -16.48
N LEU A 237 -11.81 2.00 -16.10
CA LEU A 237 -11.57 0.78 -15.33
C LEU A 237 -10.69 -0.21 -16.09
N ALA A 238 -10.93 -0.42 -17.39
CA ALA A 238 -10.10 -1.29 -18.22
C ALA A 238 -8.67 -0.73 -18.38
N SER A 239 -8.53 0.58 -18.56
CA SER A 239 -7.22 1.24 -18.61
C SER A 239 -6.45 1.05 -17.30
N LEU A 240 -7.10 1.32 -16.16
CA LEU A 240 -6.49 1.16 -14.84
C LEU A 240 -6.11 -0.30 -14.55
N ASP A 241 -6.95 -1.25 -14.97
CA ASP A 241 -6.68 -2.68 -14.87
C ASP A 241 -5.39 -3.06 -15.62
N SER A 242 -5.26 -2.63 -16.88
CA SER A 242 -4.06 -2.89 -17.68
C SER A 242 -2.81 -2.26 -17.05
N LEU A 243 -2.90 -1.00 -16.58
CA LEU A 243 -1.80 -0.28 -15.94
C LEU A 243 -1.32 -0.98 -14.66
N VAL A 244 -2.25 -1.34 -13.77
CA VAL A 244 -1.91 -2.03 -12.52
C VAL A 244 -1.33 -3.41 -12.80
N SER A 245 -1.88 -4.16 -13.77
CA SER A 245 -1.34 -5.47 -14.14
C SER A 245 0.07 -5.41 -14.74
N ALA A 246 0.43 -4.27 -15.33
CA ALA A 246 1.71 -4.06 -15.98
C ALA A 246 2.86 -3.83 -14.99
N VAL A 247 2.58 -3.42 -13.75
CA VAL A 247 3.57 -3.16 -12.71
C VAL A 247 3.44 -4.18 -11.58
N PRO A 248 4.50 -4.96 -11.25
CA PRO A 248 4.45 -5.94 -10.17
C PRO A 248 4.08 -5.33 -8.81
N LEU A 249 3.24 -6.04 -8.05
CA LEU A 249 2.73 -5.61 -6.75
C LEU A 249 3.83 -5.33 -5.72
N GLU A 250 4.94 -6.06 -5.81
CA GLU A 250 6.10 -5.95 -4.93
C GLU A 250 6.77 -4.58 -5.03
N LEU A 251 6.54 -3.84 -6.11
CA LEU A 251 7.19 -2.54 -6.34
C LEU A 251 6.48 -1.38 -5.64
N HIS A 252 5.17 -1.43 -5.42
CA HIS A 252 4.40 -0.24 -5.01
C HIS A 252 3.62 -0.37 -3.70
N ALA A 253 3.39 -1.57 -3.15
CA ALA A 253 2.71 -1.77 -1.86
C ALA A 253 1.41 -0.94 -1.70
N ILE A 254 0.63 -0.80 -2.78
CA ILE A 254 -0.62 -0.01 -2.78
C ILE A 254 -1.69 -0.85 -2.09
N ALA A 255 -2.34 -0.30 -1.07
CA ALA A 255 -3.50 -0.91 -0.43
C ALA A 255 -4.81 -0.49 -1.09
N ALA A 256 -4.90 0.76 -1.53
CA ALA A 256 -6.09 1.27 -2.21
C ALA A 256 -5.83 2.36 -3.23
N LEU A 257 -6.67 2.33 -4.27
CA LEU A 257 -6.87 3.37 -5.28
C LEU A 257 -8.19 4.09 -4.95
N ILE A 258 -8.15 5.41 -4.82
CA ILE A 258 -9.29 6.23 -4.36
C ILE A 258 -9.57 7.32 -5.38
N VAL A 259 -10.83 7.51 -5.77
CA VAL A 259 -11.27 8.68 -6.56
C VAL A 259 -11.91 9.69 -5.59
N PRO A 260 -11.17 10.70 -5.09
CA PRO A 260 -11.61 11.54 -3.98
C PRO A 260 -12.96 12.21 -4.21
N GLU A 261 -13.19 12.70 -5.43
CA GLU A 261 -14.42 13.41 -5.81
C GLU A 261 -15.65 12.50 -5.75
N ALA A 262 -15.46 11.19 -5.91
CA ALA A 262 -16.54 10.20 -5.91
C ALA A 262 -16.94 9.73 -4.51
N VAL A 263 -16.01 9.80 -3.55
CA VAL A 263 -16.21 9.36 -2.16
C VAL A 263 -16.35 10.53 -1.17
N GLY A 264 -16.24 11.77 -1.65
CA GLY A 264 -16.38 12.97 -0.82
C GLY A 264 -15.19 13.21 0.12
N LEU A 265 -13.98 12.78 -0.25
CA LEU A 265 -12.76 12.95 0.55
C LEU A 265 -11.92 14.11 0.04
N ALA A 266 -11.27 14.84 0.96
CA ALA A 266 -10.37 15.96 0.66
C ALA A 266 -8.94 15.50 0.29
N GLY A 267 -8.80 14.48 -0.58
CA GLY A 267 -7.51 13.96 -1.01
C GLY A 267 -6.62 13.47 0.16
N ALA A 268 -5.41 14.03 0.26
CA ALA A 268 -4.38 13.60 1.22
C ALA A 268 -4.80 13.67 2.71
N SER A 269 -5.78 14.49 3.08
CA SER A 269 -6.33 14.56 4.44
C SER A 269 -7.53 13.63 4.66
N SER A 270 -7.52 12.46 4.02
CA SER A 270 -8.62 11.48 4.10
C SER A 270 -8.91 10.96 5.51
N GLY A 271 -7.92 11.03 6.43
CA GLY A 271 -8.04 10.45 7.77
C GLY A 271 -8.13 8.92 7.75
N LEU A 272 -7.78 8.28 6.63
CA LEU A 272 -7.65 6.84 6.49
C LEU A 272 -6.26 6.40 6.91
N THR A 273 -6.17 5.21 7.48
CA THR A 273 -4.93 4.61 7.97
C THR A 273 -4.79 3.21 7.40
N THR A 274 -3.58 2.82 7.00
CA THR A 274 -3.26 1.45 6.56
C THR A 274 -1.73 1.27 6.56
N ALA A 275 -1.27 0.02 6.64
CA ALA A 275 0.14 -0.34 6.45
C ALA A 275 0.64 -0.13 5.01
N GLY A 276 -0.27 -0.15 4.02
CA GLY A 276 0.07 0.09 2.61
C GLY A 276 -0.08 1.54 2.18
N GLN A 277 0.11 1.81 0.88
CA GLN A 277 -0.04 3.14 0.31
C GLN A 277 -1.47 3.40 -0.16
N LEU A 278 -1.93 4.63 0.05
CA LEU A 278 -3.18 5.15 -0.52
C LEU A 278 -2.84 6.03 -1.72
N VAL A 279 -3.38 5.67 -2.88
CA VAL A 279 -3.17 6.41 -4.13
C VAL A 279 -4.47 7.08 -4.55
N PHE A 280 -4.40 8.37 -4.83
CA PHE A 280 -5.55 9.19 -5.21
C PHE A 280 -5.54 9.46 -6.70
N LEU A 281 -6.62 9.09 -7.37
CA LEU A 281 -6.80 9.21 -8.81
C LEU A 281 -7.79 10.32 -9.12
N SER A 282 -7.51 11.09 -10.18
CA SER A 282 -8.48 12.02 -10.73
C SER A 282 -9.38 11.32 -11.74
N ALA A 283 -10.69 11.60 -11.71
CA ALA A 283 -11.66 11.10 -12.70
C ALA A 283 -11.60 11.86 -14.04
N ALA A 284 -10.40 12.11 -14.58
CA ALA A 284 -10.20 12.77 -15.86
C ALA A 284 -10.81 11.97 -17.02
N SER A 285 -11.27 12.65 -18.08
CA SER A 285 -11.87 11.99 -19.25
C SER A 285 -10.83 11.17 -20.03
N MET A 286 -11.26 10.05 -20.62
CA MET A 286 -10.44 9.28 -21.58
C MET A 286 -10.30 9.99 -22.93
N ASP A 287 -11.20 10.93 -23.25
CA ASP A 287 -11.17 11.68 -24.51
C ASP A 287 -10.12 12.81 -24.50
N GLU A 288 -9.65 13.20 -23.31
CA GLU A 288 -8.56 14.15 -23.17
C GLU A 288 -7.24 13.41 -23.39
N LEU A 289 -6.58 13.66 -24.52
CA LEU A 289 -5.30 13.06 -24.85
C LEU A 289 -4.14 13.95 -24.37
N THR A 290 -3.01 13.31 -24.08
CA THR A 290 -1.74 14.01 -23.87
C THR A 290 -1.35 14.80 -25.12
N LYS A 291 -0.55 15.84 -24.91
CA LYS A 291 -0.23 16.78 -25.98
C LYS A 291 0.91 16.25 -26.81
N ALA A 292 0.71 16.16 -28.12
CA ALA A 292 1.70 15.67 -29.08
C ALA A 292 3.07 16.36 -28.98
N TYR A 293 3.10 17.64 -28.59
CA TYR A 293 4.34 18.41 -28.45
C TYR A 293 5.21 18.01 -27.24
N GLU A 294 4.73 17.12 -26.37
CA GLU A 294 5.52 16.59 -25.25
C GLU A 294 6.71 15.74 -25.75
N PHE A 295 6.63 15.24 -27.00
CA PHE A 295 7.73 14.62 -27.72
C PHE A 295 8.25 15.53 -28.85
N THR A 296 9.53 15.39 -29.18
CA THR A 296 10.12 16.08 -30.33
C THR A 296 9.56 15.52 -31.63
N PRO A 297 9.28 16.34 -32.66
CA PRO A 297 8.75 15.84 -33.94
C PRO A 297 9.61 14.78 -34.62
N GLN A 298 10.91 14.73 -34.31
CA GLN A 298 11.89 13.83 -34.91
C GLN A 298 11.71 12.37 -34.50
N VAL A 299 11.34 12.10 -33.24
CA VAL A 299 11.19 10.74 -32.70
C VAL A 299 9.76 10.21 -32.83
N GLY A 300 8.82 11.07 -33.21
CA GLY A 300 7.39 10.79 -33.22
C GLY A 300 6.65 11.55 -32.12
N GLN A 301 5.32 11.51 -32.18
CA GLN A 301 4.46 12.23 -31.23
C GLN A 301 3.33 11.32 -30.74
N PRO A 302 3.68 10.20 -30.07
CA PRO A 302 2.67 9.32 -29.51
C PRO A 302 1.83 10.09 -28.48
N VAL A 303 0.56 9.72 -28.40
CA VAL A 303 -0.41 10.31 -27.49
C VAL A 303 -1.13 9.19 -26.75
N ALA A 304 -1.54 9.47 -25.52
CA ALA A 304 -2.29 8.56 -24.68
C ALA A 304 -3.39 9.33 -23.93
N PRO A 305 -4.43 8.67 -23.40
CA PRO A 305 -5.39 9.33 -22.54
C PRO A 305 -4.76 9.92 -21.29
N GLN A 306 -5.12 11.16 -20.97
CA GLN A 306 -4.61 11.91 -19.83
C GLN A 306 -4.92 11.21 -18.49
N PHE A 307 -6.08 10.56 -18.39
CA PHE A 307 -6.44 9.71 -17.25
C PHE A 307 -5.41 8.61 -17.01
N THR A 308 -5.08 7.83 -18.04
CA THR A 308 -4.15 6.70 -17.97
C THR A 308 -2.77 7.17 -17.52
N ILE A 309 -2.28 8.26 -18.12
CA ILE A 309 -0.95 8.79 -17.79
C ILE A 309 -0.93 9.38 -16.39
N ASN A 310 -1.95 10.13 -15.96
CA ASN A 310 -2.04 10.62 -14.58
C ASN A 310 -2.02 9.47 -13.57
N ALA A 311 -2.77 8.39 -13.82
CA ALA A 311 -2.76 7.21 -12.97
C ALA A 311 -1.37 6.54 -12.93
N ALA A 312 -0.65 6.49 -14.06
CA ALA A 312 0.71 5.97 -14.11
C ALA A 312 1.69 6.82 -13.30
N GLN A 313 1.54 8.15 -13.30
CA GLN A 313 2.37 9.01 -12.46
C GLN A 313 2.16 8.73 -10.96
N GLU A 314 0.91 8.56 -10.53
CA GLU A 314 0.60 8.24 -9.14
C GLU A 314 1.05 6.83 -8.74
N LEU A 315 0.98 5.86 -9.65
CA LEU A 315 1.57 4.54 -9.47
C LEU A 315 3.09 4.62 -9.30
N VAL A 316 3.78 5.44 -10.11
CA VAL A 316 5.23 5.65 -9.97
C VAL A 316 5.59 6.37 -8.68
N ARG A 317 4.74 7.27 -8.14
CA ARG A 317 4.96 7.82 -6.79
C ARG A 317 4.96 6.72 -5.74
N ALA A 318 4.01 5.79 -5.83
CA ALA A 318 3.95 4.67 -4.91
C ALA A 318 5.19 3.76 -5.05
N VAL A 319 5.61 3.44 -6.28
CA VAL A 319 6.86 2.70 -6.51
C VAL A 319 8.07 3.44 -5.92
N GLN A 320 8.19 4.74 -6.20
CA GLN A 320 9.27 5.58 -5.71
C GLN A 320 9.33 5.56 -4.18
N ALA A 321 8.20 5.66 -3.49
CA ALA A 321 8.17 5.65 -2.02
C ALA A 321 8.72 4.33 -1.44
N VAL A 322 8.34 3.18 -2.00
CA VAL A 322 8.87 1.87 -1.58
C VAL A 322 10.37 1.78 -1.88
N GLN A 323 10.75 2.07 -3.12
CA GLN A 323 12.13 1.89 -3.58
C GLN A 323 13.09 2.84 -2.88
N PHE A 324 12.71 4.08 -2.61
CA PHE A 324 13.57 5.03 -1.90
C PHE A 324 13.74 4.69 -0.42
N ALA A 325 12.74 4.07 0.21
CA ALA A 325 12.89 3.55 1.57
C ALA A 325 13.87 2.36 1.63
N GLN A 326 13.89 1.52 0.59
CA GLN A 326 14.77 0.34 0.50
C GLN A 326 16.17 0.68 -0.04
N ARG A 327 16.26 1.68 -0.93
CA ARG A 327 17.45 2.07 -1.69
C ARG A 327 17.65 3.60 -1.60
N PRO A 328 18.16 4.10 -0.45
CA PRO A 328 18.35 5.53 -0.25
C PRO A 328 19.39 6.15 -1.21
N ASP A 329 20.23 5.33 -1.84
CA ASP A 329 21.14 5.73 -2.92
C ASP A 329 20.42 6.33 -4.14
N LEU A 330 19.22 5.82 -4.46
CA LEU A 330 18.42 6.35 -5.57
C LEU A 330 17.89 7.77 -5.27
N VAL A 331 17.68 8.09 -3.98
CA VAL A 331 17.34 9.46 -3.54
C VAL A 331 18.52 10.39 -3.80
N HIS A 332 19.74 9.94 -3.47
CA HIS A 332 20.94 10.73 -3.72
C HIS A 332 21.12 11.00 -5.22
N ARG A 333 20.97 9.97 -6.07
CA ARG A 333 21.07 10.11 -7.53
C ARG A 333 20.04 11.11 -8.07
N ARG A 334 18.79 11.06 -7.60
CA ARG A 334 17.75 12.04 -7.94
C ARG A 334 18.20 13.47 -7.63
N ASP A 335 18.73 13.69 -6.43
CA ASP A 335 19.12 15.02 -5.97
C ASP A 335 20.33 15.55 -6.76
N VAL A 336 21.26 14.69 -7.15
CA VAL A 336 22.37 15.04 -8.05
C VAL A 336 21.83 15.48 -9.43
N ILE A 337 20.88 14.72 -10.01
CA ILE A 337 20.27 15.07 -11.30
C ILE A 337 19.62 16.45 -11.24
N ILE A 338 18.81 16.72 -10.20
CA ILE A 338 18.14 18.02 -10.02
C ILE A 338 19.15 19.14 -9.77
N GLY A 339 20.15 18.89 -8.92
CA GLY A 339 21.22 19.86 -8.61
C GLY A 339 22.06 20.24 -9.82
N HIS A 340 22.24 19.32 -10.76
CA HIS A 340 22.96 19.59 -12.02
C HIS A 340 22.06 20.25 -13.08
N ALA A 341 20.78 19.86 -13.15
CA ALA A 341 19.80 20.50 -14.05
C ALA A 341 19.50 21.96 -13.66
N LYS A 342 19.53 22.30 -12.36
CA LYS A 342 19.28 23.66 -11.83
C LYS A 342 17.99 24.26 -12.40
N GLU A 343 18.03 25.53 -12.85
CA GLU A 343 16.90 26.27 -13.43
C GLU A 343 16.81 26.12 -14.97
N HIS A 344 17.59 25.22 -15.55
CA HIS A 344 17.66 25.03 -17.01
C HIS A 344 16.57 24.06 -17.47
N LYS A 345 15.42 24.59 -17.90
CA LYS A 345 14.27 23.78 -18.36
C LYS A 345 14.63 22.75 -19.45
N GLU A 346 15.63 23.05 -20.28
CA GLU A 346 16.10 22.19 -21.36
C GLU A 346 16.81 20.92 -20.87
N ARG A 347 17.28 20.91 -19.62
CA ARG A 347 17.90 19.77 -18.94
C ARG A 347 16.88 18.85 -18.26
N TYR A 348 15.60 19.17 -18.31
CA TYR A 348 14.54 18.26 -17.87
C TYR A 348 13.88 17.61 -19.08
N LEU A 349 13.48 16.34 -18.94
CA LEU A 349 12.81 15.61 -20.02
C LEU A 349 11.48 16.30 -20.40
N ARG A 350 10.68 16.69 -19.39
CA ARG A 350 9.45 17.47 -19.59
C ARG A 350 9.70 18.98 -19.53
N ARG A 351 10.13 19.53 -20.66
CA ARG A 351 10.57 20.93 -20.84
C ARG A 351 9.50 22.00 -20.62
N HIS A 352 8.23 21.62 -20.64
CA HIS A 352 7.11 22.52 -20.41
C HIS A 352 6.81 22.73 -18.92
N ILE A 353 7.36 21.88 -18.05
CA ILE A 353 7.22 22.02 -16.60
C ILE A 353 8.28 23.01 -16.10
N PRO A 354 7.89 24.03 -15.32
CA PRO A 354 8.85 24.95 -14.73
C PRO A 354 9.87 24.22 -13.84
N PRO A 355 11.17 24.53 -13.94
CA PRO A 355 12.21 23.94 -13.11
C PRO A 355 11.96 24.03 -11.60
N SER A 356 11.30 25.10 -11.14
CA SER A 356 10.96 25.29 -9.73
C SER A 356 10.10 24.16 -9.16
N VAL A 357 9.30 23.48 -9.99
CA VAL A 357 8.51 22.32 -9.54
C VAL A 357 9.42 21.20 -9.03
N TYR A 358 10.54 20.93 -9.71
CA TYR A 358 11.49 19.88 -9.30
C TYR A 358 12.34 20.32 -8.12
N GLN A 359 12.68 21.61 -8.03
CA GLN A 359 13.49 22.15 -6.94
C GLN A 359 12.71 22.21 -5.62
N GLU A 360 11.45 22.65 -5.67
CA GLU A 360 10.58 22.74 -4.50
C GLU A 360 10.04 21.36 -4.08
N ARG A 361 9.89 20.44 -5.04
CA ARG A 361 9.38 19.09 -4.83
C ARG A 361 10.20 18.06 -5.61
N PRO A 362 11.38 17.66 -5.11
CA PRO A 362 12.27 16.71 -5.79
C PRO A 362 11.62 15.38 -6.12
N ASP A 363 10.67 14.94 -5.31
CA ASP A 363 9.83 13.74 -5.51
C ASP A 363 9.00 13.77 -6.80
N GLN A 364 8.90 14.91 -7.48
CA GLN A 364 8.20 15.06 -8.76
C GLN A 364 9.02 14.61 -9.97
N LEU A 365 10.35 14.46 -9.84
CA LEU A 365 11.21 14.13 -10.98
C LEU A 365 10.76 12.83 -11.67
N LEU A 366 10.61 11.74 -10.93
CA LEU A 366 10.29 10.44 -11.53
C LEU A 366 8.83 10.33 -11.99
N PRO A 367 7.82 10.79 -11.24
CA PRO A 367 6.45 10.83 -11.74
C PRO A 367 6.31 11.66 -13.03
N LEU A 368 7.00 12.80 -13.14
CA LEU A 368 6.98 13.61 -14.37
C LEU A 368 7.78 12.98 -15.51
N THR A 369 8.85 12.25 -15.21
CA THR A 369 9.59 11.46 -16.22
C THR A 369 8.75 10.28 -16.72
N ALA A 370 8.06 9.60 -15.81
CA ALA A 370 7.16 8.49 -16.09
C ALA A 370 6.01 8.85 -17.03
N PHE A 371 5.59 10.12 -17.03
CA PHE A 371 4.60 10.64 -17.98
C PHE A 371 4.93 10.27 -19.43
N LEU A 372 6.19 10.41 -19.84
CA LEU A 372 6.63 10.08 -21.21
C LEU A 372 6.93 8.60 -21.36
N TRP A 373 7.58 8.01 -20.34
CA TRP A 373 7.94 6.60 -20.33
C TRP A 373 6.73 5.66 -20.50
N PHE A 374 5.60 5.99 -19.87
CA PHE A 374 4.37 5.19 -19.98
C PHE A 374 3.61 5.42 -21.29
N ILE A 375 3.78 6.57 -21.96
CA ILE A 375 3.19 6.77 -23.29
C ILE A 375 3.87 5.80 -24.28
N ASP A 376 5.19 5.93 -24.40
CA ASP A 376 6.02 5.06 -25.24
C ASP A 376 7.47 5.12 -24.76
N SER A 377 7.95 4.05 -24.12
CA SER A 377 9.29 4.00 -23.54
C SER A 377 10.39 4.09 -24.59
N SER A 378 10.19 3.49 -25.77
CA SER A 378 11.16 3.54 -26.87
C SER A 378 11.29 4.95 -27.40
N THR A 379 10.17 5.62 -27.71
CA THR A 379 10.20 7.02 -28.17
C THR A 379 10.76 7.97 -27.10
N ALA A 380 10.43 7.76 -25.81
CA ALA A 380 10.97 8.57 -24.72
C ALA A 380 12.49 8.39 -24.58
N PHE A 381 12.98 7.16 -24.73
CA PHE A 381 14.41 6.86 -24.69
C PHE A 381 15.16 7.47 -25.88
N GLU A 382 14.63 7.32 -27.11
CA GLU A 382 15.20 7.94 -28.31
C GLU A 382 15.28 9.46 -28.16
N MET A 383 14.23 10.09 -27.62
CA MET A 383 14.25 11.53 -27.34
C MET A 383 15.39 11.89 -26.36
N ALA A 384 15.57 11.12 -25.28
CA ALA A 384 16.65 11.38 -24.34
C ALA A 384 18.04 11.19 -24.96
N VAL A 385 18.21 10.24 -25.88
CA VAL A 385 19.45 10.09 -26.66
C VAL A 385 19.72 11.33 -27.51
N ASP A 386 18.72 11.83 -28.25
CA ASP A 386 18.86 13.06 -29.05
C ASP A 386 19.30 14.26 -28.18
N LEU A 387 18.71 14.40 -26.99
CA LEU A 387 19.07 15.45 -26.04
C LEU A 387 20.48 15.26 -25.48
N TYR A 388 20.86 14.01 -25.21
CA TYR A 388 22.20 13.66 -24.76
C TYR A 388 23.26 14.07 -25.78
N GLU A 389 23.02 13.81 -27.06
CA GLU A 389 23.91 14.24 -28.16
C GLU A 389 24.04 15.77 -28.25
N TRP A 390 23.04 16.50 -27.75
CA TRP A 390 23.04 17.96 -27.66
C TRP A 390 23.63 18.48 -26.34
N ARG A 391 24.31 17.61 -25.57
CA ARG A 391 24.94 17.90 -24.27
C ARG A 391 23.94 18.29 -23.18
N GLN A 392 22.74 17.72 -23.25
CA GLN A 392 21.73 17.76 -22.19
C GLN A 392 21.59 16.34 -21.66
N GLU A 393 22.42 16.00 -20.68
CA GLU A 393 22.66 14.62 -20.22
C GLU A 393 21.58 14.17 -19.21
N GLU A 394 21.06 15.12 -18.43
CA GLU A 394 20.16 14.88 -17.30
C GLU A 394 18.82 14.21 -17.68
N PRO A 395 18.19 14.47 -18.85
CA PRO A 395 17.02 13.72 -19.28
C PRO A 395 17.28 12.21 -19.39
N MET A 396 18.47 11.80 -19.85
CA MET A 396 18.85 10.38 -19.89
C MET A 396 19.05 9.82 -18.49
N ASP A 397 19.75 10.55 -17.61
CA ASP A 397 19.95 10.11 -16.23
C ASP A 397 18.62 9.95 -15.47
N ALA A 398 17.64 10.82 -15.71
CA ALA A 398 16.30 10.68 -15.15
C ALA A 398 15.58 9.41 -15.64
N LEU A 399 15.71 9.06 -16.93
CA LEU A 399 15.16 7.81 -17.46
C LEU A 399 15.86 6.57 -16.89
N LEU A 400 17.18 6.57 -16.81
CA LEU A 400 17.94 5.46 -16.22
C LEU A 400 17.60 5.28 -14.73
N LEU A 401 17.41 6.37 -13.98
CA LEU A 401 16.95 6.33 -12.61
C LEU A 401 15.52 5.77 -12.50
N LEU A 402 14.59 6.20 -13.35
CA LEU A 402 13.23 5.66 -13.39
C LEU A 402 13.25 4.15 -13.70
N ALA A 403 14.05 3.73 -14.68
CA ALA A 403 14.21 2.32 -15.03
C ALA A 403 14.83 1.50 -13.87
N ASP A 404 15.75 2.07 -13.09
CA ASP A 404 16.33 1.40 -11.91
C ASP A 404 15.28 1.26 -10.79
N VAL A 405 14.47 2.29 -10.56
CA VAL A 405 13.33 2.25 -9.63
C VAL A 405 12.34 1.16 -10.04
N LEU A 406 11.97 1.09 -11.31
CA LEU A 406 11.03 0.08 -11.83
C LEU A 406 11.62 -1.33 -11.92
N SER A 407 12.94 -1.48 -11.82
CA SER A 407 13.59 -2.79 -11.79
C SER A 407 13.50 -3.49 -10.44
N GLY A 408 13.23 -2.75 -9.36
CA GLY A 408 13.29 -3.26 -7.99
C GLY A 408 14.66 -3.84 -7.61
N GLY A 409 15.75 -3.40 -8.25
CA GLY A 409 17.10 -3.95 -8.06
C GLY A 409 17.38 -5.25 -8.84
N THR A 410 16.42 -5.78 -9.60
CA THR A 410 16.61 -6.98 -10.42
C THR A 410 17.40 -6.69 -11.71
N ASP A 411 17.76 -7.72 -12.47
CA ASP A 411 18.48 -7.62 -13.75
C ASP A 411 17.56 -7.25 -14.94
N SER A 412 16.31 -6.87 -14.66
CA SER A 412 15.36 -6.41 -15.68
C SER A 412 14.55 -5.21 -15.22
N THR A 413 14.12 -4.38 -16.16
CA THR A 413 13.16 -3.28 -15.96
C THR A 413 11.96 -3.45 -16.90
N LEU A 414 11.01 -2.52 -16.81
CA LEU A 414 9.78 -2.52 -17.59
C LEU A 414 9.80 -1.36 -18.61
N LEU A 415 9.59 -1.72 -19.87
CA LEU A 415 9.28 -0.80 -20.95
C LEU A 415 7.79 -0.82 -21.19
N PHE A 416 7.19 0.34 -21.43
CA PHE A 416 5.75 0.51 -21.58
C PHE A 416 5.38 1.09 -22.92
N GLN A 417 4.17 0.75 -23.34
CA GLN A 417 3.47 1.39 -24.44
C GLN A 417 2.00 1.54 -24.06
N THR A 418 1.44 2.74 -24.28
CA THR A 418 0.02 3.00 -24.06
C THR A 418 -0.68 3.25 -25.38
N SER A 419 -1.70 2.45 -25.66
CA SER A 419 -2.56 2.65 -26.84
C SER A 419 -3.45 3.91 -26.70
N PRO A 420 -4.00 4.44 -27.80
CA PRO A 420 -4.95 5.56 -27.74
C PRO A 420 -6.22 5.28 -26.92
N ASP A 421 -6.59 4.00 -26.75
CA ASP A 421 -7.71 3.57 -25.90
C ASP A 421 -7.32 3.46 -24.41
N GLY A 422 -6.07 3.79 -24.07
CA GLY A 422 -5.52 3.79 -22.72
C GLY A 422 -5.15 2.41 -22.18
N GLN A 423 -5.07 1.37 -23.03
CA GLN A 423 -4.50 0.08 -22.63
C GLN A 423 -2.99 0.20 -22.54
N VAL A 424 -2.44 -0.20 -21.40
CA VAL A 424 -1.00 -0.20 -21.10
C VAL A 424 -0.45 -1.60 -21.25
N GLU A 425 0.58 -1.74 -22.07
CA GLU A 425 1.37 -2.96 -22.21
C GLU A 425 2.76 -2.75 -21.61
N ALA A 426 3.31 -3.81 -21.00
CA ALA A 426 4.67 -3.80 -20.49
C ALA A 426 5.49 -4.97 -21.03
N VAL A 427 6.74 -4.68 -21.38
CA VAL A 427 7.73 -5.66 -21.82
C VAL A 427 8.94 -5.58 -20.92
N ARG A 428 9.42 -6.74 -20.45
CA ARG A 428 10.65 -6.81 -19.67
C ARG A 428 11.86 -6.58 -20.56
N SER A 429 12.71 -5.65 -20.14
CA SER A 429 14.00 -5.36 -20.76
C SER A 429 15.13 -5.71 -19.79
N ARG A 430 16.25 -6.21 -20.29
CA ARG A 430 17.43 -6.47 -19.45
C ARG A 430 18.10 -5.15 -19.10
N VAL A 431 18.62 -5.08 -17.89
CA VAL A 431 19.43 -3.96 -17.42
C VAL A 431 20.73 -4.46 -16.83
N GLY A 432 21.76 -3.63 -16.88
CA GLY A 432 23.03 -3.86 -16.19
C GLY A 432 23.38 -2.69 -15.29
N ARG A 433 24.16 -2.97 -14.24
CA ARG A 433 24.59 -1.98 -13.26
C ARG A 433 26.10 -1.87 -13.20
N THR A 434 26.57 -0.68 -12.86
CA THR A 434 27.96 -0.42 -12.53
C THR A 434 28.06 -0.11 -11.06
N HIS A 435 28.98 -0.81 -10.40
CA HIS A 435 29.37 -0.54 -9.03
C HIS A 435 30.23 0.72 -8.98
N LEU A 436 29.88 1.67 -8.11
CA LEU A 436 30.70 2.83 -7.79
C LEU A 436 31.17 2.67 -6.35
N ASP A 437 32.49 2.70 -6.10
CA ASP A 437 33.07 2.57 -4.75
C ASP A 437 33.01 3.89 -3.95
N GLU A 438 32.96 5.02 -4.66
CA GLU A 438 33.04 6.37 -4.09
C GLU A 438 32.15 7.34 -4.85
N ILE A 439 31.42 8.19 -4.13
CA ILE A 439 30.68 9.32 -4.70
C ILE A 439 31.20 10.64 -4.15
N SER A 440 31.42 11.59 -5.06
CA SER A 440 31.64 13.00 -4.73
C SER A 440 30.30 13.67 -4.44
N LEU A 441 30.09 14.14 -3.21
CA LEU A 441 28.90 14.93 -2.92
C LEU A 441 29.02 16.29 -3.62
N LEU A 442 27.96 16.71 -4.33
CA LEU A 442 27.80 18.10 -4.75
C LEU A 442 27.59 18.96 -3.49
N LEU A 443 28.68 19.42 -2.88
CA LEU A 443 28.58 20.51 -1.92
C LEU A 443 28.37 21.79 -2.71
N ASP A 444 27.30 22.50 -2.38
CA ASP A 444 26.97 23.81 -2.92
C ASP A 444 28.24 24.66 -2.97
N GLU A 445 28.57 25.19 -4.15
CA GLU A 445 29.83 25.89 -4.42
C GLU A 445 29.87 27.20 -3.62
N GLY A 446 30.24 27.09 -2.34
CA GLY A 446 30.70 28.23 -1.58
C GLY A 446 31.91 28.85 -2.29
N PRO A 447 32.20 30.17 -2.11
CA PRO A 447 33.26 30.88 -2.84
C PRO A 447 34.71 30.39 -2.63
N ARG A 448 34.93 29.23 -2.01
CA ARG A 448 36.23 28.61 -1.79
C ARG A 448 36.08 27.11 -1.99
N GLY A 449 36.59 26.61 -3.12
CA GLY A 449 36.57 25.22 -3.54
C GLY A 449 37.25 24.25 -2.58
N ALA A 450 36.61 23.96 -1.45
CA ALA A 450 36.88 22.76 -0.70
C ALA A 450 36.33 21.59 -1.51
N ALA A 451 37.22 20.79 -2.10
CA ALA A 451 36.84 19.52 -2.69
C ALA A 451 36.05 18.73 -1.63
N SER A 452 34.81 18.34 -1.94
CA SER A 452 34.10 17.37 -1.12
C SER A 452 34.94 16.10 -1.11
N SER A 453 35.37 15.66 0.08
CA SER A 453 36.00 14.35 0.18
C SER A 453 35.02 13.31 -0.36
N PRO A 454 35.43 12.41 -1.27
CA PRO A 454 34.59 11.32 -1.70
C PRO A 454 34.12 10.55 -0.47
N VAL A 455 32.81 10.29 -0.43
CA VAL A 455 32.23 9.45 0.61
C VAL A 455 32.23 8.03 0.05
N PRO A 456 32.78 7.04 0.80
CA PRO A 456 32.62 5.64 0.43
C PRO A 456 31.14 5.35 0.24
N ALA A 457 30.80 4.87 -0.94
CA ALA A 457 29.44 4.66 -1.35
C ALA A 457 29.45 3.26 -1.98
N ASP A 458 28.83 2.27 -1.34
CA ASP A 458 28.75 0.90 -1.87
C ASP A 458 27.48 0.82 -2.74
N LEU A 459 27.54 1.42 -3.94
CA LEU A 459 26.33 1.75 -4.72
C LEU A 459 26.33 1.12 -6.13
N ASP A 460 25.19 0.52 -6.49
CA ASP A 460 24.95 -0.06 -7.80
C ASP A 460 23.91 0.74 -8.58
N TYR A 461 24.35 1.42 -9.63
CA TYR A 461 23.46 2.20 -10.50
C TYR A 461 23.23 1.52 -11.83
N LEU A 462 21.99 1.60 -12.33
CA LEU A 462 21.67 1.23 -13.71
C LEU A 462 22.49 2.06 -14.69
N THR A 463 23.28 1.36 -15.49
CA THR A 463 24.18 1.89 -16.53
C THR A 463 23.99 1.22 -17.87
N SER A 464 23.16 0.18 -17.99
CA SER A 464 22.81 -0.35 -19.31
C SER A 464 21.38 -0.83 -19.38
N ILE A 465 20.81 -0.76 -20.59
CA ILE A 465 19.44 -1.16 -20.89
C ILE A 465 19.35 -1.74 -22.31
N ASP A 466 18.59 -2.83 -22.46
CA ASP A 466 18.28 -3.44 -23.76
C ASP A 466 16.99 -2.82 -24.33
N ILE A 467 17.06 -2.02 -25.38
CA ILE A 467 15.88 -1.41 -26.01
C ILE A 467 16.00 -1.44 -27.53
N ASP A 468 14.90 -1.78 -28.20
CA ASP A 468 14.78 -1.89 -29.66
C ASP A 468 15.88 -2.74 -30.33
N GLY A 469 16.23 -3.86 -29.70
CA GLY A 469 17.24 -4.81 -30.22
C GLY A 469 18.70 -4.37 -30.04
N ALA A 470 18.95 -3.26 -29.34
CA ALA A 470 20.29 -2.80 -29.00
C ALA A 470 20.51 -2.79 -27.48
N THR A 471 21.75 -3.04 -27.06
CA THR A 471 22.21 -2.78 -25.70
C THR A 471 22.87 -1.42 -25.66
N TRP A 472 22.38 -0.54 -24.81
CA TRP A 472 22.96 0.77 -24.56
C TRP A 472 23.67 0.76 -23.22
N THR A 473 24.92 1.21 -23.18
CA THR A 473 25.73 1.27 -21.96
C THR A 473 26.23 2.70 -21.73
N PHE A 474 26.16 3.16 -20.49
CA PHE A 474 26.46 4.53 -20.08
C PHE A 474 27.61 4.54 -19.06
N ASP A 475 28.63 5.35 -19.34
CA ASP A 475 29.76 5.57 -18.43
C ASP A 475 29.39 6.63 -17.39
N LEU A 476 29.48 6.34 -16.10
CA LEU A 476 29.18 7.29 -15.03
C LEU A 476 30.42 8.05 -14.56
N ASN A 477 30.26 9.32 -14.17
CA ASN A 477 31.28 10.06 -13.43
C ASN A 477 31.21 9.79 -11.91
N SER A 478 32.09 10.45 -11.15
CA SER A 478 32.16 10.32 -9.69
C SER A 478 30.96 10.89 -8.94
N VAL A 479 29.99 11.53 -9.61
CA VAL A 479 28.73 11.98 -9.01
C VAL A 479 27.54 11.11 -9.45
N GLY A 480 27.76 10.06 -10.26
CA GLY A 480 26.72 9.15 -10.73
C GLY A 480 25.90 9.66 -11.93
N LEU A 481 26.39 10.66 -12.66
CA LEU A 481 25.81 11.16 -13.91
C LEU A 481 26.49 10.52 -15.12
N SER A 482 25.73 10.28 -16.18
CA SER A 482 26.24 9.68 -17.40
C SER A 482 27.06 10.68 -18.22
N THR A 483 28.26 10.26 -18.67
CA THR A 483 29.20 11.11 -19.43
C THR A 483 29.44 10.67 -20.87
N ARG A 484 29.19 9.39 -21.16
CA ARG A 484 29.28 8.81 -22.50
C ARG A 484 28.29 7.65 -22.59
N PHE A 485 27.87 7.33 -23.81
CA PHE A 485 27.15 6.11 -24.08
C PHE A 485 27.75 5.32 -25.25
N HIS A 486 27.49 4.03 -25.24
CA HIS A 486 27.89 3.08 -26.28
C HIS A 486 26.65 2.27 -26.70
N LYS A 487 26.43 2.11 -28.00
CA LYS A 487 25.33 1.31 -28.55
C LYS A 487 25.89 0.06 -29.21
N ILE A 488 25.43 -1.12 -28.77
CA ILE A 488 25.77 -2.42 -29.37
C ILE A 488 24.51 -3.00 -29.99
N THR A 489 24.47 -3.10 -31.32
CA THR A 489 23.35 -3.72 -32.05
C THR A 489 23.61 -5.22 -32.17
N ARG A 490 22.61 -6.05 -31.85
CA ARG A 490 22.73 -7.51 -31.91
C ARG A 490 22.49 -8.09 -33.30
#